data_AF-A0A2H1VE10-F1
#
_entry.id   AF-A0A2H1VE10-F1
#
_cell.length_a   1.000
_cell.length_b   1.000
_cell.length_c   1.000
_cell.angle_alpha   90.00
_cell.angle_beta   90.00
_cell.angle_gamma   90.00
#
_symmetry.space_group_name_H-M   'P 1'
#
loop_
_entity.id
_entity.type
_entity.pdbx_description
1 polymer ?
#
loop_
_entity_poly.entity_id
_entity_poly.type
_entity_poly.pdbx_seq_one_letter_code
_entity_poly.pdbx_strand_id
1 'polypeptide(L)'
;EGCGWGAAAARDQALLAQLAGPPALLHQPSRLPALPTDNRDLNVIVNYEPPQFQDDNLKARTFDQEVSYLRLKDALVSAIALCIELADSRPVEDKKGHYEQLNTCVEAFSTAMEKCRQLYAEKERISISAPFPSRIIAFVNSPVPYRELYATMLRLVGELAINRTTAAHDACDAVARLLPKAQLQLQDEIAVKGDPVWSMRDRLESLSNYLEFIGIITFLLGVCNELFSPASAKKSKKKTNHSPDEIKTSELLNKLNNTVQTSIAFLENILDEWPKYEVNIEEILAKLSLDDKYQSPVENKLKTGRDDMLNDVRNILKRKSKYLKSLLQ
;
A
#
# COMPACT_ATOMS: atom_id res chain seq x y z
N GLU A 1 17.77 10.40 11.99
CA GLU A 1 16.43 9.76 12.09
C GLU A 1 16.20 9.07 13.45
N GLY A 2 16.46 9.75 14.58
CA GLY A 2 16.19 9.18 15.92
C GLY A 2 14.73 9.32 16.37
N CYS A 3 13.99 10.23 15.74
CA CYS A 3 12.58 10.51 15.99
C CYS A 3 11.70 9.60 15.12
N GLY A 4 10.64 9.02 15.72
CA GLY A 4 9.70 8.14 15.04
C GLY A 4 9.01 8.79 13.83
N TRP A 5 8.60 10.05 13.96
CA TRP A 5 7.96 10.80 12.86
C TRP A 5 8.90 11.01 11.67
N GLY A 6 10.15 11.44 11.93
CA GLY A 6 11.13 11.63 10.87
C GLY A 6 11.50 10.32 10.17
N ALA A 7 11.56 9.22 10.91
CA ALA A 7 11.75 7.90 10.34
C ALA A 7 10.56 7.47 9.45
N ALA A 8 9.32 7.64 9.92
CA ALA A 8 8.12 7.35 9.15
C ALA A 8 8.05 8.15 7.85
N ALA A 9 8.30 9.46 7.91
CA ALA A 9 8.31 10.32 6.74
C ALA A 9 9.33 9.85 5.68
N ALA A 10 10.52 9.42 6.09
CA ALA A 10 11.54 8.91 5.18
C ALA A 10 11.10 7.60 4.47
N ARG A 11 10.44 6.68 5.18
CA ARG A 11 9.94 5.42 4.58
C ARG A 11 8.76 5.68 3.67
N ASP A 12 7.84 6.54 4.09
CA ASP A 12 6.70 6.95 3.27
C ASP A 12 7.18 7.63 2.00
N GLN A 13 8.18 8.51 2.06
CA GLN A 13 8.79 9.11 0.88
C GLN A 13 9.44 8.06 -0.04
N ALA A 14 10.16 7.09 0.52
CA ALA A 14 10.77 6.01 -0.24
C ALA A 14 9.72 5.14 -0.96
N LEU A 15 8.62 4.78 -0.29
CA LEU A 15 7.50 4.05 -0.88
C LEU A 15 6.78 4.90 -1.92
N LEU A 16 6.44 6.16 -1.60
CA LEU A 16 5.75 7.07 -2.51
C LEU A 16 6.53 7.32 -3.81
N ALA A 17 7.86 7.36 -3.76
CA ALA A 17 8.69 7.44 -4.96
C ALA A 17 8.45 6.25 -5.90
N GLN A 18 8.26 5.04 -5.36
CA GLN A 18 7.93 3.85 -6.14
C GLN A 18 6.47 3.82 -6.60
N LEU A 19 5.56 4.39 -5.81
CA LEU A 19 4.11 4.41 -6.06
C LEU A 19 3.68 5.47 -7.08
N ALA A 20 4.19 6.69 -6.98
CA ALA A 20 3.69 7.85 -7.75
C ALA A 20 4.73 8.46 -8.70
N GLY A 21 6.01 8.16 -8.51
CA GLY A 21 7.11 8.65 -9.34
C GLY A 21 7.36 7.83 -10.61
N PRO A 22 8.18 8.35 -11.55
CA PRO A 22 8.80 7.50 -12.57
C PRO A 22 9.62 6.38 -11.90
N PRO A 23 9.85 5.24 -12.55
CA PRO A 23 10.69 4.17 -11.99
C PRO A 23 12.06 4.77 -11.60
N ALA A 24 12.30 4.91 -10.31
CA ALA A 24 13.49 5.52 -9.75
C ALA A 24 14.14 4.56 -8.77
N LEU A 25 15.48 4.57 -8.70
CA LEU A 25 16.21 3.76 -7.74
C LEU A 25 15.72 4.07 -6.33
N LEU A 26 15.39 3.02 -5.58
CA LEU A 26 14.96 3.15 -4.20
C LEU A 26 16.15 3.64 -3.36
N HIS A 27 16.06 4.89 -2.88
CA HIS A 27 16.98 5.36 -1.84
C HIS A 27 16.55 4.74 -0.52
N GLN A 28 17.31 3.74 -0.05
CA GLN A 28 17.02 3.10 1.23
C GLN A 28 17.19 4.13 2.36
N PRO A 29 16.15 4.35 3.18
CA PRO A 29 16.25 5.22 4.36
C PRO A 29 17.33 4.74 5.34
N SER A 30 17.83 5.64 6.18
CA SER A 30 18.83 5.28 7.20
C SER A 30 18.27 4.20 8.13
N ARG A 31 19.10 3.29 8.67
CA ARG A 31 18.62 2.21 9.55
C ARG A 31 17.72 2.74 10.68
N LEU A 32 16.55 2.12 10.84
CA LEU A 32 15.62 2.46 11.91
C LEU A 32 16.26 2.17 13.28
N PRO A 33 16.28 3.12 14.23
CA PRO A 33 16.76 2.86 15.59
C PRO A 33 15.87 1.82 16.29
N ALA A 34 16.47 1.02 17.18
CA ALA A 34 15.74 -0.01 17.92
C ALA A 34 14.59 0.58 18.76
N LEU A 35 14.83 1.78 19.32
CA LEU A 35 13.87 2.56 20.11
C LEU A 35 13.79 3.98 19.52
N PRO A 36 12.85 4.24 18.59
CA PRO A 36 12.57 5.59 18.13
C PRO A 36 12.02 6.46 19.27
N THR A 37 12.27 7.76 19.21
CA THR A 37 11.77 8.74 20.20
C THR A 37 10.42 9.34 19.79
N ASP A 38 9.54 9.59 20.75
CA ASP A 38 8.26 10.29 20.57
C ASP A 38 8.38 11.76 20.99
N ASN A 39 8.33 12.66 20.01
CA ASN A 39 8.33 14.11 20.22
C ASN A 39 6.99 14.76 19.84
N ARG A 40 5.91 13.99 19.66
CA ARG A 40 4.60 14.54 19.33
C ARG A 40 4.05 15.37 20.49
N ASP A 41 3.54 16.55 20.16
CA ASP A 41 2.78 17.38 21.08
C ASP A 41 1.30 17.02 21.00
N LEU A 42 0.85 16.14 21.89
CA LEU A 42 -0.55 15.73 22.00
C LEU A 42 -1.38 16.70 22.86
N ASN A 43 -0.77 17.78 23.38
CA ASN A 43 -1.44 18.77 24.23
C ASN A 43 -1.70 20.09 23.49
N VAL A 44 -1.41 20.15 22.19
CA VAL A 44 -1.61 21.35 21.36
C VAL A 44 -3.09 21.74 21.23
N ILE A 45 -4.00 20.76 21.32
CA ILE A 45 -5.44 21.00 21.32
C ILE A 45 -5.89 21.15 22.77
N VAL A 46 -6.51 22.29 23.09
CA VAL A 46 -7.08 22.52 24.42
C VAL A 46 -8.23 21.54 24.65
N ASN A 47 -8.08 20.66 25.63
CA ASN A 47 -9.07 19.64 25.98
C ASN A 47 -9.74 19.97 27.33
N TYR A 48 -11.08 20.06 27.32
CA TYR A 48 -11.91 20.23 28.52
C TYR A 48 -12.69 18.96 28.88
N GLU A 49 -12.33 17.81 28.31
CA GLU A 49 -12.96 16.53 28.65
C GLU A 49 -12.81 16.21 30.15
N PRO A 50 -13.87 15.73 30.81
CA PRO A 50 -13.80 15.30 32.21
C PRO A 50 -12.71 14.24 32.42
N PRO A 51 -12.03 14.20 33.58
CA PRO A 51 -10.94 13.26 33.85
C PRO A 51 -11.29 11.79 33.61
N GLN A 52 -12.55 11.39 33.83
CA GLN A 52 -13.01 10.01 33.57
C GLN A 52 -12.99 9.58 32.09
N PHE A 53 -12.87 10.52 31.16
CA PHE A 53 -12.75 10.27 29.73
C PHE A 53 -11.33 10.49 29.21
N GLN A 54 -10.41 10.91 30.08
CA GLN A 54 -9.00 11.04 29.75
C GLN A 54 -8.33 9.67 29.84
N ASP A 55 -7.48 9.39 28.86
CA ASP A 55 -6.72 8.15 28.78
C ASP A 55 -5.24 8.44 29.06
N ASP A 56 -4.80 8.15 30.28
CA ASP A 56 -3.43 8.38 30.76
C ASP A 56 -2.37 7.65 29.91
N ASN A 57 -2.78 6.57 29.22
CA ASN A 57 -1.89 5.77 28.38
C ASN A 57 -1.97 6.11 26.89
N LEU A 58 -2.80 7.09 26.50
CA LEU A 58 -3.05 7.43 25.09
C LEU A 58 -1.75 7.71 24.33
N LYS A 59 -0.84 8.50 24.91
CA LYS A 59 0.42 8.86 24.26
C LYS A 59 1.28 7.62 24.00
N ALA A 60 1.47 6.79 25.02
CA ALA A 60 2.28 5.57 24.91
C ALA A 60 1.65 4.56 23.95
N ARG A 61 0.34 4.32 24.05
CA ARG A 61 -0.40 3.38 23.19
C ARG A 61 -0.35 3.79 21.72
N THR A 62 -0.69 5.05 21.42
CA THR A 62 -0.68 5.54 20.03
C THR A 62 0.74 5.60 19.47
N PHE A 63 1.75 5.84 20.29
CA PHE A 63 3.14 5.79 19.83
C PHE A 63 3.56 4.36 19.48
N ASP A 64 3.21 3.39 20.32
CA ASP A 64 3.51 1.97 20.07
C ASP A 64 2.90 1.49 18.75
N GLN A 65 1.64 1.85 18.48
CA GLN A 65 0.98 1.55 17.21
C GLN A 65 1.71 2.15 16.00
N GLU A 66 2.08 3.44 16.08
CA GLU A 66 2.83 4.11 15.02
C GLU A 66 4.22 3.48 14.81
N VAL A 67 4.92 3.09 15.88
CA VAL A 67 6.22 2.41 15.80
C VAL A 67 6.06 1.01 15.20
N SER A 68 5.02 0.27 15.56
CA SER A 68 4.70 -1.03 14.96
C SER A 68 4.42 -0.87 13.47
N TYR A 69 3.68 0.16 13.07
CA TYR A 69 3.40 0.42 11.65
C TYR A 69 4.66 0.78 10.88
N LEU A 70 5.48 1.66 11.48
CA LEU A 70 6.78 2.05 10.95
C LEU A 70 7.68 0.83 10.71
N ARG A 71 7.70 -0.13 11.65
CA ARG A 71 8.48 -1.37 11.50
C ARG A 71 7.96 -2.25 10.36
N LEU A 72 6.65 -2.34 10.17
CA LEU A 72 6.07 -3.04 9.02
C LEU A 72 6.48 -2.39 7.70
N LYS A 73 6.43 -1.05 7.62
CA LYS A 73 6.88 -0.31 6.43
C LYS A 73 8.39 -0.44 6.19
N ASP A 74 9.20 -0.35 7.24
CA ASP A 74 10.65 -0.49 7.16
C ASP A 74 11.06 -1.89 6.64
N ALA A 75 10.38 -2.93 7.12
CA ALA A 75 10.55 -4.30 6.61
C ALA A 75 10.16 -4.42 5.12
N LEU A 76 9.04 -3.80 4.72
CA LEU A 76 8.60 -3.80 3.33
C LEU A 76 9.57 -3.05 2.41
N VAL A 77 10.03 -1.86 2.80
CA VAL A 77 11.04 -1.09 2.07
C VAL A 77 12.35 -1.88 1.94
N SER A 78 12.78 -2.53 3.03
CA SER A 78 13.98 -3.36 3.01
C SER A 78 13.84 -4.58 2.09
N ALA A 79 12.69 -5.25 2.10
CA ALA A 79 12.41 -6.35 1.19
C ALA A 79 12.39 -5.91 -0.28
N ILE A 80 11.80 -4.74 -0.57
CA ILE A 80 11.81 -4.17 -1.93
C ILE A 80 13.23 -3.80 -2.36
N ALA A 81 14.05 -3.24 -1.46
CA ALA A 81 15.46 -2.96 -1.74
C ALA A 81 16.22 -4.25 -2.12
N LEU A 82 16.03 -5.33 -1.36
CA LEU A 82 16.62 -6.64 -1.67
C LEU A 82 16.12 -7.19 -3.01
N CYS A 83 14.84 -7.01 -3.36
CA CYS A 83 14.32 -7.36 -4.68
C CYS A 83 15.04 -6.63 -5.82
N ILE A 84 15.37 -5.34 -5.64
CA ILE A 84 16.14 -4.56 -6.62
C ILE A 84 17.58 -5.07 -6.71
N GLU A 85 18.23 -5.34 -5.58
CA GLU A 85 19.61 -5.86 -5.56
C GLU A 85 19.73 -7.26 -6.18
N LEU A 86 18.69 -8.08 -6.02
CA LEU A 86 18.56 -9.39 -6.65
C LEU A 86 18.33 -9.31 -8.16
N ALA A 87 17.77 -8.20 -8.65
CA ALA A 87 17.55 -7.95 -10.07
C ALA A 87 18.81 -7.56 -10.85
N ASP A 88 19.92 -7.30 -10.16
CA ASP A 88 21.19 -6.96 -10.79
C ASP A 88 21.79 -8.15 -11.58
N SER A 89 22.75 -7.87 -12.47
CA SER A 89 23.37 -8.80 -13.41
C SER A 89 24.36 -9.81 -12.79
N ARG A 90 24.53 -9.81 -11.47
CA ARG A 90 25.44 -10.72 -10.75
C ARG A 90 25.06 -12.20 -10.92
N PRO A 91 26.03 -13.14 -10.85
CA PRO A 91 25.76 -14.57 -10.84
C PRO A 91 24.82 -15.01 -9.71
N VAL A 92 24.13 -16.14 -9.89
CA VAL A 92 23.17 -16.67 -8.91
C VAL A 92 23.82 -16.97 -7.56
N GLU A 93 25.07 -17.43 -7.59
CA GLU A 93 25.90 -17.77 -6.43
C GLU A 93 26.04 -16.58 -5.48
N ASP A 94 26.25 -15.38 -6.04
CA ASP A 94 26.42 -14.14 -5.28
C ASP A 94 25.07 -13.58 -4.77
N LYS A 95 23.96 -14.02 -5.38
CA LYS A 95 22.59 -13.64 -5.02
C LYS A 95 22.01 -14.48 -3.88
N LYS A 96 22.55 -15.68 -3.61
CA LYS A 96 22.00 -16.60 -2.59
C LYS A 96 21.87 -15.94 -1.21
N GLY A 97 22.90 -15.21 -0.77
CA GLY A 97 22.86 -14.51 0.52
C GLY A 97 21.77 -13.44 0.59
N HIS A 98 21.60 -12.65 -0.47
CA HIS A 98 20.54 -11.62 -0.55
C HIS A 98 19.14 -12.26 -0.61
N TYR A 99 19.00 -13.41 -1.28
CA TYR A 99 17.75 -14.17 -1.33
C TYR A 99 17.37 -14.76 0.03
N GLU A 100 18.33 -15.29 0.79
CA GLU A 100 18.10 -15.76 2.17
C GLU A 100 17.70 -14.61 3.11
N GLN A 101 18.33 -13.45 2.95
CA GLN A 101 17.94 -12.23 3.66
C GLN A 101 16.52 -11.80 3.29
N LEU A 102 16.16 -11.83 2.00
CA LEU A 102 14.81 -11.50 1.54
C LEU A 102 13.77 -12.42 2.20
N ASN A 103 14.01 -13.74 2.21
CA ASN A 103 13.12 -14.68 2.87
C ASN A 103 13.00 -14.39 4.37
N THR A 104 14.10 -14.07 5.05
CA THR A 104 14.08 -13.68 6.46
C THR A 104 13.24 -12.41 6.68
N CYS A 105 13.37 -11.40 5.82
CA CYS A 105 12.55 -10.19 5.86
C CYS A 105 11.06 -10.49 5.64
N VAL A 106 10.73 -11.37 4.68
CA VAL A 106 9.35 -11.76 4.38
C VAL A 106 8.72 -12.52 5.56
N GLU A 107 9.45 -13.44 6.20
CA GLU A 107 8.97 -14.15 7.40
C GLU A 107 8.80 -13.20 8.58
N ALA A 108 9.76 -12.30 8.79
CA ALA A 108 9.69 -11.30 9.85
C ALA A 108 8.48 -10.36 9.66
N PHE A 109 8.26 -9.88 8.43
CA PHE A 109 7.09 -9.07 8.07
C PHE A 109 5.79 -9.84 8.32
N SER A 110 5.70 -11.09 7.85
CA SER A 110 4.50 -11.92 8.00
C SER A 110 4.17 -12.20 9.46
N THR A 111 5.20 -12.48 10.27
CA THR A 111 5.07 -12.69 11.72
C THR A 111 4.67 -11.41 12.44
N ALA A 112 5.27 -10.27 12.07
CA ALA A 112 4.95 -8.98 12.65
C ALA A 112 3.50 -8.57 12.34
N MET A 113 3.03 -8.78 11.11
CA MET A 113 1.64 -8.51 10.72
C MET A 113 0.66 -9.30 11.58
N GLU A 114 0.89 -10.60 11.79
CA GLU A 114 0.02 -11.44 12.61
C GLU A 114 0.01 -11.01 14.08
N LYS A 115 1.18 -10.69 14.63
CA LYS A 115 1.27 -10.13 16.00
C LYS A 115 0.53 -8.81 16.12
N CYS A 116 0.70 -7.90 15.15
CA CYS A 116 0.00 -6.62 15.14
C CYS A 116 -1.52 -6.81 15.02
N ARG A 117 -1.97 -7.77 14.23
CA ARG A 117 -3.40 -8.13 14.14
C ARG A 117 -3.96 -8.58 15.49
N GLN A 118 -3.22 -9.40 16.24
CA GLN A 118 -3.65 -9.85 17.56
C GLN A 118 -3.66 -8.71 18.59
N LEU A 119 -2.64 -7.84 18.56
CA LEU A 119 -2.49 -6.72 19.49
C LEU A 119 -3.47 -5.58 19.22
N TYR A 120 -3.80 -5.33 17.96
CA TYR A 120 -4.58 -4.18 17.52
C TYR A 120 -5.92 -4.61 16.88
N ALA A 121 -6.48 -5.73 17.32
CA ALA A 121 -7.74 -6.28 16.80
C ALA A 121 -8.95 -5.37 17.07
N GLU A 122 -8.90 -4.60 18.15
CA GLU A 122 -9.99 -3.73 18.57
C GLU A 122 -9.95 -2.39 17.84
N LYS A 123 -11.14 -1.88 17.50
CA LYS A 123 -11.27 -0.54 16.93
C LYS A 123 -11.04 0.50 18.02
N GLU A 124 -10.15 1.46 17.76
CA GLU A 124 -10.01 2.60 18.64
C GLU A 124 -11.13 3.61 18.44
N ARG A 125 -11.61 4.16 19.55
CA ARG A 125 -12.59 5.24 19.54
C ARG A 125 -11.92 6.53 19.11
N ILE A 126 -12.51 7.23 18.14
CA ILE A 126 -12.08 8.56 17.74
C ILE A 126 -12.39 9.55 18.87
N SER A 127 -11.40 10.31 19.30
CA SER A 127 -11.56 11.48 20.16
C SER A 127 -11.03 12.73 19.43
N ILE A 128 -11.69 13.86 19.64
CA ILE A 128 -11.34 15.16 19.02
C ILE A 128 -10.03 15.71 19.61
N SER A 129 -9.78 15.40 20.89
CA SER A 129 -8.61 15.84 21.64
C SER A 129 -7.39 14.93 21.47
N ALA A 130 -7.57 13.80 20.77
CA ALA A 130 -6.57 12.75 20.57
C ALA A 130 -6.10 12.69 19.11
N PRO A 131 -4.92 12.12 18.82
CA PRO A 131 -4.58 11.78 17.45
C PRO A 131 -5.60 10.78 16.89
N PHE A 132 -5.83 10.84 15.57
CA PHE A 132 -6.62 9.82 14.91
C PHE A 132 -6.01 8.42 15.11
N PRO A 133 -6.83 7.37 15.16
CA PRO A 133 -6.35 5.99 15.21
C PRO A 133 -5.30 5.70 14.14
N SER A 134 -4.27 4.95 14.52
CA SER A 134 -3.18 4.60 13.62
C SER A 134 -3.67 3.76 12.43
N ARG A 135 -3.09 4.02 11.25
CA ARG A 135 -3.40 3.28 10.01
C ARG A 135 -3.11 1.78 10.11
N ILE A 136 -2.27 1.36 11.06
CA ILE A 136 -2.00 -0.06 11.31
C ILE A 136 -3.27 -0.85 11.60
N ILE A 137 -4.24 -0.26 12.31
CA ILE A 137 -5.47 -0.94 12.71
C ILE A 137 -6.27 -1.34 11.47
N ALA A 138 -6.44 -0.41 10.52
CA ALA A 138 -7.10 -0.71 9.25
C ALA A 138 -6.29 -1.67 8.39
N PHE A 139 -4.96 -1.58 8.42
CA PHE A 139 -4.08 -2.44 7.62
C PHE A 139 -4.11 -3.91 8.07
N VAL A 140 -3.98 -4.17 9.38
CA VAL A 140 -3.86 -5.54 9.91
C VAL A 140 -5.20 -6.24 10.11
N ASN A 141 -6.29 -5.47 10.24
CA ASN A 141 -7.64 -6.01 10.38
C ASN A 141 -8.43 -6.05 9.08
N SER A 142 -7.87 -5.55 7.97
CA SER A 142 -8.55 -5.63 6.68
C SER A 142 -8.82 -7.11 6.30
N PRO A 143 -9.99 -7.41 5.71
CA PRO A 143 -10.28 -8.73 5.16
C PRO A 143 -9.37 -9.06 3.96
N VAL A 144 -8.77 -8.06 3.32
CA VAL A 144 -7.82 -8.25 2.22
C VAL A 144 -6.55 -8.93 2.74
N PRO A 145 -6.08 -10.03 2.13
CA PRO A 145 -4.94 -10.81 2.59
C PRO A 145 -3.60 -10.15 2.24
N TYR A 146 -3.35 -8.93 2.75
CA TYR A 146 -2.13 -8.17 2.46
C TYR A 146 -0.87 -8.93 2.83
N ARG A 147 -0.89 -9.69 3.93
CA ARG A 147 0.22 -10.53 4.37
C ARG A 147 0.63 -11.51 3.26
N GLU A 148 -0.32 -12.29 2.77
CA GLU A 148 -0.10 -13.31 1.74
C GLU A 148 0.26 -12.65 0.41
N LEU A 149 -0.40 -11.56 0.06
CA LEU A 149 -0.15 -10.82 -1.18
C LEU A 149 1.28 -10.28 -1.24
N TYR A 150 1.73 -9.53 -0.22
CA TYR A 150 3.10 -9.01 -0.16
C TYR A 150 4.12 -10.14 -0.09
N ALA A 151 3.91 -11.12 0.79
CA ALA A 151 4.85 -12.20 0.99
C ALA A 151 5.03 -13.06 -0.26
N THR A 152 3.96 -13.36 -0.98
CA THR A 152 4.03 -14.16 -2.22
C THR A 152 4.67 -13.37 -3.35
N MET A 153 4.35 -12.08 -3.49
CA MET A 153 4.94 -11.25 -4.54
C MET A 153 6.44 -11.01 -4.33
N LEU A 154 6.88 -10.76 -3.09
CA LEU A 154 8.29 -10.61 -2.77
C LEU A 154 9.07 -11.91 -3.02
N ARG A 155 8.51 -13.06 -2.60
CA ARG A 155 9.12 -14.36 -2.88
C ARG A 155 9.18 -14.65 -4.38
N LEU A 156 8.15 -14.33 -5.16
CA LEU A 156 8.18 -14.48 -6.63
C LEU A 156 9.43 -13.83 -7.25
N VAL A 157 9.72 -12.57 -6.88
CA VAL A 157 10.92 -11.86 -7.36
C VAL A 157 12.19 -12.62 -6.95
N GLY A 158 12.26 -13.05 -5.69
CA GLY A 158 13.39 -13.82 -5.17
C GLY A 158 13.62 -15.13 -5.92
N GLU A 159 12.57 -15.95 -6.10
CA GLU A 159 12.65 -17.23 -6.82
C GLU A 159 13.08 -17.05 -8.27
N LEU A 160 12.58 -16.00 -8.95
CA LEU A 160 13.01 -15.65 -10.31
C LEU A 160 14.49 -15.26 -10.34
N ALA A 161 14.96 -14.45 -9.39
CA ALA A 161 16.34 -13.97 -9.35
C ALA A 161 17.39 -15.07 -9.18
N ILE A 162 17.03 -16.20 -8.57
CA ILE A 162 17.90 -17.37 -8.37
C ILE A 162 17.58 -18.54 -9.30
N ASN A 163 16.78 -18.31 -10.36
CA ASN A 163 16.40 -19.30 -11.37
C ASN A 163 15.66 -20.54 -10.83
N ARG A 164 14.86 -20.39 -9.76
CA ARG A 164 13.95 -21.44 -9.27
C ARG A 164 12.60 -21.34 -9.97
N THR A 165 12.60 -21.70 -11.25
CA THR A 165 11.46 -21.50 -12.17
C THR A 165 10.16 -22.12 -11.68
N THR A 166 10.17 -23.35 -11.14
CA THR A 166 8.95 -24.00 -10.62
C THR A 166 8.33 -23.23 -9.46
N ALA A 167 9.14 -22.83 -8.47
CA ALA A 167 8.66 -22.07 -7.31
C ALA A 167 8.17 -20.67 -7.72
N ALA A 168 8.84 -20.04 -8.69
CA ALA A 168 8.40 -18.79 -9.29
C ALA A 168 7.05 -18.95 -10.01
N HIS A 169 6.84 -20.03 -10.77
CA HIS A 169 5.56 -20.30 -11.43
C HIS A 169 4.43 -20.45 -10.42
N ASP A 170 4.66 -21.24 -9.36
CA ASP A 170 3.68 -21.46 -8.30
C ASP A 170 3.33 -20.16 -7.56
N ALA A 171 4.33 -19.34 -7.25
CA ALA A 171 4.14 -18.03 -6.62
C ALA A 171 3.36 -17.07 -7.54
N CYS A 172 3.69 -17.04 -8.84
CA CYS A 172 3.02 -16.20 -9.83
C CYS A 172 1.53 -16.56 -9.94
N ASP A 173 1.21 -17.85 -10.08
CA ASP A 173 -0.17 -18.33 -10.11
C ASP A 173 -0.90 -18.10 -8.78
N ALA A 174 -0.21 -18.21 -7.64
CA ALA A 174 -0.79 -17.90 -6.34
C ALA A 174 -1.20 -16.42 -6.25
N VAL A 175 -0.34 -15.48 -6.63
CA VAL A 175 -0.69 -14.05 -6.66
C VAL A 175 -1.84 -13.78 -7.63
N ALA A 176 -1.80 -14.35 -8.84
CA ALA A 176 -2.86 -14.19 -9.84
C ALA A 176 -4.22 -14.72 -9.35
N ARG A 177 -4.24 -15.73 -8.46
CA ARG A 177 -5.47 -16.23 -7.81
C ARG A 177 -5.91 -15.41 -6.60
N LEU A 178 -4.97 -14.82 -5.86
CA LEU A 178 -5.25 -14.01 -4.67
C LEU A 178 -5.82 -12.63 -5.03
N LEU A 179 -5.34 -12.01 -6.11
CA LEU A 179 -5.77 -10.68 -6.53
C LEU A 179 -7.28 -10.55 -6.74
N PRO A 180 -7.97 -11.42 -7.52
CA PRO A 180 -9.42 -11.33 -7.67
C PRO A 180 -10.18 -11.50 -6.35
N LYS A 181 -9.68 -12.35 -5.44
CA LYS A 181 -10.29 -12.52 -4.10
C LYS A 181 -10.15 -11.26 -3.26
N ALA A 182 -8.96 -10.64 -3.30
CA ALA A 182 -8.69 -9.38 -2.63
C ALA A 182 -9.57 -8.24 -3.14
N GLN A 183 -9.84 -8.18 -4.44
CA GLN A 183 -10.79 -7.22 -5.02
C GLN A 183 -12.20 -7.38 -4.45
N LEU A 184 -12.71 -8.62 -4.41
CA LEU A 184 -14.05 -8.90 -3.86
C LEU A 184 -14.14 -8.50 -2.37
N GLN A 185 -13.12 -8.84 -1.59
CA GLN A 185 -13.08 -8.46 -0.17
C GLN A 185 -13.01 -6.94 0.02
N LEU A 186 -12.22 -6.23 -0.80
CA LEU A 186 -12.20 -4.78 -0.78
C LEU A 186 -13.57 -4.21 -1.15
N GLN A 187 -14.22 -4.74 -2.19
CA GLN A 187 -15.54 -4.30 -2.65
C GLN A 187 -16.58 -4.39 -1.53
N ASP A 188 -16.58 -5.50 -0.78
CA ASP A 188 -17.48 -5.72 0.35
C ASP A 188 -17.17 -4.79 1.54
N GLU A 189 -15.90 -4.47 1.75
CA GLU A 189 -15.42 -3.56 2.80
C GLU A 189 -15.80 -2.10 2.51
N ILE A 190 -15.67 -1.67 1.24
CA ILE A 190 -15.95 -0.29 0.83
C ILE A 190 -17.41 -0.08 0.41
N ALA A 191 -18.24 -1.13 0.43
CA ALA A 191 -19.66 -1.03 0.15
C ALA A 191 -20.33 -0.03 1.12
N VAL A 192 -21.16 0.86 0.58
CA VAL A 192 -21.85 1.88 1.39
C VAL A 192 -22.81 1.19 2.35
N LYS A 193 -22.52 1.27 3.65
CA LYS A 193 -23.40 0.81 4.73
C LYS A 193 -23.76 2.02 5.59
N GLY A 194 -25.03 2.44 5.55
CA GLY A 194 -25.48 3.64 6.25
C GLY A 194 -25.09 4.92 5.53
N ASP A 195 -24.69 5.95 6.29
CA ASP A 195 -24.36 7.26 5.73
C ASP A 195 -23.03 7.22 4.93
N PRO A 196 -23.05 7.57 3.64
CA PRO A 196 -21.86 7.52 2.77
C PRO A 196 -20.79 8.55 3.15
N VAL A 197 -21.17 9.66 3.78
CA VAL A 197 -20.25 10.71 4.26
C VAL A 197 -19.62 10.30 5.57
N TRP A 198 -20.39 9.73 6.49
CA TRP A 198 -19.87 9.32 7.81
C TRP A 198 -18.89 8.15 7.72
N SER A 199 -19.15 7.19 6.83
CA SER A 199 -18.27 6.04 6.57
C SER A 199 -17.12 6.35 5.61
N MET A 200 -17.04 7.57 5.09
CA MET A 200 -16.08 7.94 4.05
C MET A 200 -14.62 7.74 4.46
N ARG A 201 -14.28 8.11 5.70
CA ARG A 201 -12.91 7.97 6.24
C ARG A 201 -12.43 6.52 6.15
N ASP A 202 -13.19 5.60 6.72
CA ASP A 202 -12.81 4.19 6.82
C ASP A 202 -12.72 3.54 5.43
N ARG A 203 -13.59 3.96 4.50
CA ARG A 203 -13.57 3.52 3.09
C ARG A 203 -12.35 4.05 2.36
N LEU A 204 -11.98 5.32 2.55
CA LEU A 204 -10.76 5.90 1.99
C LEU A 204 -9.51 5.24 2.56
N GLU A 205 -9.51 4.87 3.83
CA GLU A 205 -8.39 4.17 4.46
C GLU A 205 -8.19 2.76 3.87
N SER A 206 -9.28 2.01 3.70
CA SER A 206 -9.28 0.69 3.05
C SER A 206 -8.80 0.79 1.59
N LEU A 207 -9.32 1.79 0.85
CA LEU A 207 -8.91 2.06 -0.52
C LEU A 207 -7.44 2.47 -0.60
N SER A 208 -6.95 3.29 0.32
CA SER A 208 -5.56 3.74 0.39
C SER A 208 -4.59 2.58 0.57
N ASN A 209 -4.90 1.63 1.47
CA ASN A 209 -4.08 0.44 1.67
C ASN A 209 -4.03 -0.44 0.41
N TYR A 210 -5.15 -0.57 -0.31
CA TYR A 210 -5.18 -1.33 -1.55
C TYR A 210 -4.44 -0.62 -2.70
N LEU A 211 -4.55 0.70 -2.80
CA LEU A 211 -3.79 1.51 -3.76
C LEU A 211 -2.27 1.40 -3.53
N GLU A 212 -1.85 1.45 -2.27
CA GLU A 212 -0.45 1.25 -1.86
C GLU A 212 0.06 -0.14 -2.29
N PHE A 213 -0.73 -1.19 -2.05
CA PHE A 213 -0.41 -2.53 -2.54
C PHE A 213 -0.33 -2.61 -4.07
N ILE A 214 -1.32 -2.08 -4.80
CA ILE A 214 -1.35 -2.09 -6.28
C ILE A 214 -0.16 -1.35 -6.88
N GLY A 215 0.27 -0.25 -6.27
CA GLY A 215 1.46 0.46 -6.73
C GLY A 215 2.74 -0.35 -6.50
N ILE A 216 2.87 -1.05 -5.37
CA ILE A 216 4.04 -1.91 -5.06
C ILE A 216 4.09 -3.12 -5.98
N ILE A 217 2.99 -3.85 -6.18
CA ILE A 217 2.98 -5.01 -7.09
C ILE A 217 3.29 -4.58 -8.53
N THR A 218 2.81 -3.41 -8.97
CA THR A 218 3.16 -2.87 -10.29
C THR A 218 4.66 -2.62 -10.42
N PHE A 219 5.30 -2.09 -9.37
CA PHE A 219 6.74 -1.91 -9.33
C PHE A 219 7.48 -3.25 -9.36
N LEU A 220 7.11 -4.21 -8.51
CA LEU A 220 7.74 -5.53 -8.44
C LEU A 220 7.56 -6.33 -9.73
N LEU A 221 6.45 -6.16 -10.45
CA LEU A 221 6.29 -6.71 -11.81
C LEU A 221 7.31 -6.13 -12.80
N GLY A 222 7.63 -4.84 -12.67
CA GLY A 222 8.73 -4.21 -13.39
C GLY A 222 10.07 -4.88 -13.10
N VAL A 223 10.33 -5.19 -11.83
CA VAL A 223 11.53 -5.91 -11.40
C VAL A 223 11.57 -7.35 -11.96
N CYS A 224 10.45 -8.08 -11.90
CA CYS A 224 10.33 -9.41 -12.53
C CYS A 224 10.62 -9.37 -14.04
N ASN A 225 10.16 -8.32 -14.72
CA ASN A 225 10.39 -8.15 -16.14
C ASN A 225 11.86 -7.83 -16.47
N GLU A 226 12.54 -7.01 -15.66
CA GLU A 226 13.99 -6.77 -15.80
C GLU A 226 14.79 -8.06 -15.60
N LEU A 227 14.40 -8.89 -14.64
CA LEU A 227 14.99 -10.21 -14.38
C LEU A 227 14.81 -11.17 -15.57
N PHE A 228 13.62 -11.18 -16.19
CA PHE A 228 13.30 -12.07 -17.30
C PHE A 228 13.84 -11.57 -18.65
N SER A 229 13.74 -10.27 -18.92
CA SER A 229 14.16 -9.62 -20.17
C SER A 229 14.99 -8.37 -19.89
N PRO A 230 16.30 -8.53 -19.57
CA PRO A 230 17.17 -7.40 -19.25
C PRO A 230 17.21 -6.39 -20.40
N ALA A 231 17.15 -5.09 -20.08
CA ALA A 231 17.16 -4.02 -21.08
C ALA A 231 18.40 -4.07 -22.02
N SER A 232 19.51 -4.65 -21.57
CA SER A 232 20.74 -4.87 -22.35
C SER A 232 20.58 -5.91 -23.47
N ALA A 233 19.67 -6.88 -23.31
CA ALA A 233 19.42 -7.95 -24.29
C ALA A 233 18.56 -7.50 -25.48
N LYS A 234 17.74 -6.46 -25.32
CA LYS A 234 16.83 -5.93 -26.36
C LYS A 234 17.53 -5.38 -27.61
N LYS A 235 18.86 -5.15 -27.57
CA LYS A 235 19.66 -4.71 -28.73
C LYS A 235 20.20 -5.87 -29.59
N SER A 236 20.12 -7.12 -29.14
CA SER A 236 20.63 -8.28 -29.87
C SER A 236 19.51 -9.03 -30.59
N LYS A 237 19.33 -8.76 -31.90
CA LYS A 237 18.41 -9.51 -32.79
C LYS A 237 18.96 -10.91 -33.12
N LYS A 238 19.20 -11.76 -32.13
CA LYS A 238 19.41 -13.19 -32.36
C LYS A 238 18.13 -13.91 -31.94
N LYS A 239 17.55 -14.71 -32.85
CA LYS A 239 16.43 -15.62 -32.54
C LYS A 239 16.92 -16.61 -31.48
N THR A 240 16.72 -16.28 -30.21
CA THR A 240 17.00 -17.18 -29.11
C THR A 240 15.85 -18.19 -29.08
N ASN A 241 16.16 -19.48 -29.23
CA ASN A 241 15.18 -20.53 -28.94
C ASN A 241 14.87 -20.42 -27.44
N HIS A 242 13.71 -19.87 -27.10
CA HIS A 242 13.26 -19.80 -25.73
C HIS A 242 13.06 -21.21 -25.18
N SER A 243 13.58 -21.46 -23.98
CA SER A 243 13.31 -22.72 -23.28
C SER A 243 11.81 -22.84 -22.95
N PRO A 244 11.26 -24.06 -22.83
CA PRO A 244 9.85 -24.24 -22.41
C PRO A 244 9.52 -23.52 -21.10
N ASP A 245 10.49 -23.47 -20.18
CA ASP A 245 10.35 -22.77 -18.90
C ASP A 245 10.34 -21.25 -19.05
N GLU A 246 11.11 -20.68 -19.97
CA GLU A 246 11.05 -19.25 -20.30
C GLU A 246 9.71 -18.86 -20.91
N ILE A 247 9.18 -19.68 -21.82
CA ILE A 247 7.86 -19.44 -22.44
C ILE A 247 6.79 -19.43 -21.34
N LYS A 248 6.78 -20.46 -20.49
CA LYS A 248 5.83 -20.54 -19.38
C LYS A 248 5.98 -19.40 -18.38
N THR A 249 7.21 -18.97 -18.08
CA THR A 249 7.47 -17.81 -17.21
C THR A 249 6.88 -16.54 -17.82
N SER A 250 7.09 -16.29 -19.11
CA SER A 250 6.51 -15.15 -19.83
C SER A 250 4.98 -15.19 -19.82
N GLU A 251 4.37 -16.35 -20.09
CA GLU A 251 2.92 -16.52 -20.07
C GLU A 251 2.33 -16.22 -18.69
N LEU A 252 2.93 -16.73 -17.62
CA LEU A 252 2.48 -16.49 -16.25
C LEU A 252 2.64 -15.03 -15.83
N LEU A 253 3.78 -14.41 -16.15
CA LEU A 253 4.00 -12.98 -15.88
C LEU A 253 3.02 -12.10 -16.66
N ASN A 254 2.70 -12.45 -17.92
CA ASN A 254 1.68 -11.76 -18.71
C ASN A 254 0.27 -11.92 -18.12
N LYS A 255 -0.08 -13.12 -17.66
CA LYS A 255 -1.34 -13.38 -16.97
C LYS A 255 -1.45 -12.56 -15.68
N LEU A 256 -0.38 -12.50 -14.89
CA LEU A 256 -0.34 -11.70 -13.67
C LEU A 256 -0.42 -10.20 -13.99
N ASN A 257 0.30 -9.72 -15.01
CA ASN A 257 0.22 -8.34 -15.51
C ASN A 257 -1.22 -7.97 -15.88
N ASN A 258 -1.91 -8.81 -16.66
CA ASN A 258 -3.31 -8.61 -17.01
C ASN A 258 -4.21 -8.56 -15.77
N THR A 259 -3.97 -9.42 -14.78
CA THR A 259 -4.73 -9.44 -13.51
C THR A 259 -4.53 -8.14 -12.71
N VAL A 260 -3.32 -7.59 -12.68
CA VAL A 260 -3.05 -6.28 -12.05
C VAL A 260 -3.70 -5.14 -12.86
N GLN A 261 -3.68 -5.18 -14.18
CA GLN A 261 -4.41 -4.20 -15.01
C GLN A 261 -5.93 -4.24 -14.76
N THR A 262 -6.53 -5.43 -14.60
CA THR A 262 -7.93 -5.56 -14.19
C THR A 262 -8.15 -4.96 -12.80
N SER A 263 -7.21 -5.13 -11.87
CA SER A 263 -7.28 -4.51 -10.53
C SER A 263 -7.24 -2.98 -10.60
N ILE A 264 -6.42 -2.42 -11.49
CA ILE A 264 -6.36 -0.97 -11.71
C ILE A 264 -7.69 -0.46 -12.30
N ALA A 265 -8.25 -1.14 -13.30
CA ALA A 265 -9.53 -0.77 -13.88
C ALA A 265 -10.68 -0.84 -12.86
N PHE A 266 -10.67 -1.84 -11.99
CA PHE A 266 -11.60 -1.93 -10.86
C PHE A 266 -11.50 -0.72 -9.92
N LEU A 267 -10.27 -0.28 -9.59
CA LEU A 267 -10.06 0.91 -8.76
C LEU A 267 -10.52 2.20 -9.46
N GLU A 268 -10.28 2.33 -10.77
CA GLU A 268 -10.78 3.46 -11.55
C GLU A 268 -12.32 3.52 -11.50
N ASN A 269 -12.99 2.38 -11.66
CA ASN A 269 -14.46 2.30 -11.57
C ASN A 269 -14.97 2.71 -10.17
N ILE A 270 -14.33 2.25 -9.10
CA ILE A 270 -14.68 2.65 -7.72
C ILE A 270 -14.55 4.16 -7.53
N LEU A 271 -13.48 4.76 -8.06
CA LEU A 271 -13.22 6.20 -7.94
C LEU A 271 -14.22 7.03 -8.78
N ASP A 272 -14.71 6.47 -9.89
CA ASP A 272 -15.72 7.10 -10.75
C ASP A 272 -17.11 7.04 -10.13
N GLU A 273 -17.43 5.95 -9.43
CA GLU A 273 -18.67 5.77 -8.67
C GLU A 273 -18.57 6.30 -7.22
N TRP A 274 -17.49 7.00 -6.88
CA TRP A 274 -17.24 7.44 -5.51
C TRP A 274 -18.36 8.37 -5.02
N PRO A 275 -18.96 8.15 -3.83
CA PRO A 275 -20.13 8.90 -3.42
C PRO A 275 -19.90 10.41 -3.41
N LYS A 276 -20.89 11.12 -3.95
CA LYS A 276 -20.86 12.57 -3.97
C LYS A 276 -21.25 13.11 -2.59
N TYR A 277 -20.61 14.20 -2.14
CA TYR A 277 -21.12 15.03 -1.04
C TYR A 277 -22.39 15.72 -1.52
N GLU A 278 -23.48 14.96 -1.61
CA GLU A 278 -24.84 15.46 -1.75
C GLU A 278 -25.42 15.53 -0.34
N VAL A 279 -24.77 16.33 0.51
CA VAL A 279 -25.39 16.67 1.78
C VAL A 279 -26.44 17.71 1.42
N ASN A 280 -27.72 17.34 1.42
CA ASN A 280 -28.81 18.30 1.31
C ASN A 280 -28.94 19.04 2.65
N ILE A 281 -27.87 19.76 3.02
CA ILE A 281 -27.79 20.60 4.21
C ILE A 281 -28.93 21.62 4.15
N GLU A 282 -29.30 22.07 2.96
CA GLU A 282 -30.42 22.98 2.71
C GLU A 282 -31.75 22.40 3.19
N GLU A 283 -32.08 21.12 2.97
CA GLU A 283 -33.30 20.50 3.53
C GLU A 283 -33.27 20.33 5.06
N ILE A 284 -32.09 20.14 5.66
CA ILE A 284 -31.92 19.94 7.11
C ILE A 284 -31.86 21.30 7.83
N LEU A 285 -31.20 22.30 7.26
CA LEU A 285 -31.11 23.68 7.75
C LEU A 285 -32.36 24.51 7.44
N ALA A 286 -33.10 24.20 6.38
CA ALA A 286 -34.43 24.77 6.15
C ALA A 286 -35.41 24.42 7.29
N LYS A 287 -35.18 23.30 7.99
CA LYS A 287 -35.90 22.96 9.24
C LYS A 287 -35.39 23.70 10.48
N LEU A 288 -34.25 24.38 10.40
CA LEU A 288 -33.56 25.02 11.53
C LEU A 288 -33.35 26.54 11.36
N SER A 289 -33.88 27.14 10.28
CA SER A 289 -33.88 28.59 10.00
C SER A 289 -32.58 29.31 10.34
N LEU A 290 -31.54 29.09 9.53
CA LEU A 290 -30.41 30.01 9.43
C LEU A 290 -30.41 30.55 8.01
N ASP A 291 -30.37 31.89 7.89
CA ASP A 291 -30.37 32.70 6.67
C ASP A 291 -29.93 31.97 5.39
N ASP A 292 -30.74 32.05 4.31
CA ASP A 292 -30.51 31.50 2.95
C ASP A 292 -29.19 31.96 2.27
N LYS A 293 -28.35 32.72 2.98
CA LYS A 293 -27.07 33.28 2.51
C LYS A 293 -25.84 32.58 3.11
N TYR A 294 -26.00 31.59 3.98
CA TYR A 294 -24.85 30.88 4.55
C TYR A 294 -24.25 29.90 3.53
N GLN A 295 -23.18 30.31 2.85
CA GLN A 295 -22.31 29.38 2.14
C GLN A 295 -21.32 28.78 3.13
N SER A 296 -21.33 27.45 3.30
CA SER A 296 -20.37 26.76 4.17
C SER A 296 -19.00 26.68 3.49
N PRO A 297 -17.97 27.43 3.94
CA PRO A 297 -16.62 27.32 3.36
C PRO A 297 -15.98 25.95 3.62
N VAL A 298 -16.47 25.21 4.62
CA VAL A 298 -16.01 23.85 4.93
C VAL A 298 -16.46 22.88 3.84
N GLU A 299 -17.72 22.98 3.40
CA GLU A 299 -18.27 22.10 2.38
C GLU A 299 -17.55 22.27 1.04
N ASN A 300 -17.30 23.51 0.62
CA ASN A 300 -16.54 23.80 -0.60
C ASN A 300 -15.12 23.24 -0.51
N LYS A 301 -14.43 23.39 0.62
CA LYS A 301 -13.10 22.80 0.81
C LYS A 301 -13.10 21.27 0.76
N LEU A 302 -14.11 20.62 1.34
CA LEU A 302 -14.25 19.16 1.29
C LEU A 302 -14.53 18.66 -0.13
N LYS A 303 -15.42 19.35 -0.87
CA LYS A 303 -15.72 19.04 -2.26
C LYS A 303 -14.48 19.19 -3.15
N THR A 304 -13.83 20.36 -3.11
CA THR A 304 -12.62 20.62 -3.91
C THR A 304 -11.47 19.68 -3.53
N GLY A 305 -11.16 19.53 -2.25
CA GLY A 305 -10.08 18.65 -1.81
C GLY A 305 -10.30 17.18 -2.18
N ARG A 306 -11.55 16.71 -2.19
CA ARG A 306 -11.89 15.38 -2.68
C ARG A 306 -11.66 15.28 -4.19
N ASP A 307 -12.16 16.23 -4.97
CA ASP A 307 -12.05 16.18 -6.43
C ASP A 307 -10.59 16.22 -6.88
N ASP A 308 -9.76 17.04 -6.20
CA ASP A 308 -8.31 17.08 -6.40
C ASP A 308 -7.66 15.72 -6.09
N MET A 309 -7.96 15.14 -4.93
CA MET A 309 -7.47 13.81 -4.54
C MET A 309 -7.87 12.72 -5.55
N LEU A 310 -9.14 12.68 -5.99
CA LEU A 310 -9.62 11.70 -6.97
C LEU A 310 -8.89 11.86 -8.31
N ASN A 311 -8.68 13.10 -8.75
CA ASN A 311 -7.95 13.39 -9.99
C ASN A 311 -6.48 12.95 -9.91
N ASP A 312 -5.81 13.21 -8.79
CA ASP A 312 -4.42 12.79 -8.56
C ASP A 312 -4.30 11.26 -8.59
N VAL A 313 -5.17 10.55 -7.86
CA VAL A 313 -5.16 9.08 -7.85
C VAL A 313 -5.44 8.51 -9.24
N ARG A 314 -6.44 9.03 -9.97
CA ARG A 314 -6.70 8.62 -11.36
C ARG A 314 -5.48 8.82 -12.26
N ASN A 315 -4.79 9.94 -12.13
CA ASN A 315 -3.59 10.21 -12.92
C ASN A 315 -2.47 9.20 -12.62
N ILE A 316 -2.29 8.82 -11.36
CA ILE A 316 -1.34 7.78 -10.95
C ILE A 316 -1.74 6.43 -11.55
N LEU A 317 -3.00 6.01 -11.41
CA LEU A 317 -3.51 4.74 -11.94
C LEU A 317 -3.34 4.64 -13.46
N LYS A 318 -3.67 5.70 -14.21
CA LYS A 318 -3.45 5.77 -15.66
C LYS A 318 -1.98 5.62 -16.05
N ARG A 319 -1.07 6.26 -15.31
CA ARG A 319 0.39 6.12 -15.53
C ARG A 319 0.85 4.68 -15.27
N LYS A 320 0.37 4.05 -14.20
CA LYS A 320 0.68 2.65 -13.86
C LYS A 320 0.13 1.67 -14.89
N SER A 321 -1.11 1.84 -15.34
CA SER A 321 -1.69 1.06 -16.43
C SER A 321 -0.87 1.18 -17.72
N LYS A 322 -0.45 2.40 -18.09
CA LYS A 322 0.43 2.62 -19.25
C LYS A 322 1.80 1.94 -19.11
N TYR A 323 2.39 1.99 -17.92
CA TYR A 323 3.66 1.32 -17.62
C TYR A 323 3.56 -0.20 -17.72
N LEU A 324 2.52 -0.81 -17.14
CA LEU A 324 2.26 -2.25 -17.22
C LEU A 324 2.10 -2.74 -18.65
N LYS A 325 1.43 -1.95 -19.50
CA LYS A 325 1.33 -2.22 -20.95
C LYS A 325 2.67 -2.16 -21.69
N SER A 326 3.70 -1.52 -21.12
CA SER A 326 5.04 -1.45 -21.73
C SER A 326 6.00 -2.55 -21.28
N LEU A 327 5.71 -3.23 -20.16
CA LEU A 327 6.66 -4.18 -19.57
C LEU A 327 6.77 -5.48 -20.38
N LEU A 328 5.68 -5.98 -20.96
CA LEU A 328 5.67 -7.27 -21.64
C LEU A 328 4.83 -7.21 -22.93
N GLN A 329 5.42 -7.69 -24.03
CA GLN A 329 4.80 -8.02 -25.32
C GLN A 329 5.26 -9.41 -25.74
#